data_AF-A0A7K1E020-F1
#
_entry.id   AF-A0A7K1E020-F1
#
_cell.length_a   1.000
_cell.length_b   1.000
_cell.length_c   1.000
_cell.angle_alpha   90.00
_cell.angle_beta   90.00
_cell.angle_gamma   90.00
#
_symmetry.space_group_name_H-M   'P 1'
#
loop_
_entity.id
_entity.type
_entity.pdbx_description
1 polymer ?
#
loop_
_entity_poly.entity_id
_entity_poly.type
_entity_poly.pdbx_seq_one_letter_code
_entity_poly.pdbx_strand_id
1 'polypeptide(L)'
;MHAGQYRNEYTEAENKSFTEQFSSITTAMAEAMANGVSVSDEQVQQLIRQHYDFCLQFWPPTREAYKSLAMSFILPSEYRDSYESVATGLGKYHYDAIVVWADANLD
;
A
#
# COMPACT_ATOMS: atom_id res chain seq x y z
N MET A 1 -32.70 0.07 7.54
CA MET A 1 -32.47 1.03 6.43
C MET A 1 -31.27 1.86 6.88
N HIS A 2 -30.06 1.82 6.33
CA HIS A 2 -29.60 1.67 4.96
C HIS A 2 -28.26 0.90 4.94
N ALA A 3 -28.22 -0.28 4.31
CA ALA A 3 -26.95 -0.88 3.90
C ALA A 3 -26.57 -0.19 2.58
N GLY A 4 -25.70 0.82 2.70
CA GLY A 4 -25.20 1.60 1.58
C GLY A 4 -24.57 0.69 0.54
N GLN A 5 -25.19 0.71 -0.65
CA GLN A 5 -24.69 0.33 -1.96
C GLN A 5 -23.19 -0.01 -1.96
N TYR A 6 -22.89 -1.32 -1.98
CA TYR A 6 -21.62 -1.79 -2.51
C TYR A 6 -21.46 -1.17 -3.90
N ARG A 7 -20.43 -0.34 -4.06
CA ARG A 7 -20.03 0.35 -5.28
C ARG A 7 -19.55 -0.69 -6.30
N ASN A 8 -20.48 -1.50 -6.81
CA ASN A 8 -20.26 -2.39 -7.92
C ASN A 8 -20.06 -1.53 -9.17
N GLU A 9 -18.99 -1.82 -9.91
CA GLU A 9 -18.62 -1.27 -11.21
C GLU A 9 -17.81 0.03 -11.19
N TYR A 10 -16.58 -0.02 -10.65
CA TYR A 10 -15.52 0.87 -11.14
C TYR A 10 -15.38 0.64 -12.65
N THR A 11 -15.41 1.73 -13.42
CA THR A 11 -15.24 1.67 -14.88
C THR A 11 -13.83 1.14 -15.22
N GLU A 12 -13.65 0.58 -16.42
CA GLU A 12 -12.31 0.14 -16.88
C GLU A 12 -11.27 1.27 -16.81
N ALA A 13 -11.70 2.52 -17.02
CA ALA A 13 -10.86 3.70 -16.89
C ALA A 13 -10.42 3.98 -15.44
N GLU A 14 -11.33 3.84 -14.48
CA GLU A 14 -11.01 3.96 -13.05
C GLU A 14 -10.07 2.84 -12.60
N ASN A 15 -10.36 1.59 -12.96
CA ASN A 15 -9.48 0.45 -12.65
C ASN A 15 -8.08 0.61 -13.22
N LYS A 16 -7.95 1.15 -14.44
CA LYS A 16 -6.65 1.44 -15.05
C LYS A 16 -5.92 2.55 -14.29
N SER A 17 -6.60 3.63 -13.94
CA SER A 17 -6.01 4.72 -13.15
C SER A 17 -5.55 4.25 -11.77
N PHE A 18 -6.31 3.36 -11.14
CA PHE A 18 -5.95 2.75 -9.86
C PHE A 18 -4.70 1.87 -9.96
N THR A 19 -4.63 1.06 -11.00
CA THR A 19 -3.46 0.22 -11.28
C THR A 19 -2.23 1.08 -11.54
N GLU A 20 -2.36 2.17 -12.31
CA GLU A 20 -1.28 3.12 -12.58
C GLU A 20 -0.81 3.84 -11.30
N GLN A 21 -1.73 4.31 -10.47
CA GLN A 21 -1.40 4.95 -9.18
C GLN A 21 -0.67 4.00 -8.24
N PHE A 22 -1.20 2.78 -8.05
CA PHE A 22 -0.57 1.78 -7.20
C PHE A 22 0.80 1.35 -7.72
N SER A 23 0.93 1.17 -9.05
CA SER A 23 2.20 0.86 -9.70
C SER A 23 3.21 1.99 -9.48
N SER A 24 2.82 3.25 -9.65
CA SER A 24 3.68 4.41 -9.42
C SER A 24 4.17 4.49 -7.98
N ILE A 25 3.31 4.24 -6.99
CA ILE A 25 3.68 4.19 -5.56
C ILE A 25 4.69 3.07 -5.32
N THR A 26 4.44 1.88 -5.89
CA THR A 26 5.31 0.72 -5.73
C THR A 26 6.69 0.95 -6.35
N THR A 27 6.75 1.53 -7.55
CA THR A 27 8.01 1.90 -8.21
C THR A 27 8.77 2.94 -7.38
N ALA A 28 8.12 4.00 -6.91
CA ALA A 28 8.76 5.02 -6.08
C ALA A 28 9.30 4.44 -4.76
N MET A 29 8.58 3.49 -4.15
CA MET A 29 9.04 2.76 -2.97
C MET A 29 10.27 1.88 -3.27
N ALA A 30 10.29 1.21 -4.42
CA ALA A 30 11.44 0.43 -4.85
C ALA A 30 12.67 1.32 -5.12
N GLU A 31 12.47 2.50 -5.72
CA GLU A 31 13.53 3.51 -5.91
C GLU A 31 14.02 4.05 -4.57
N ALA A 32 13.14 4.39 -3.64
CA ALA A 32 13.51 4.85 -2.30
C ALA A 32 14.32 3.78 -1.56
N MET A 33 13.90 2.51 -1.64
CA MET A 33 14.65 1.38 -1.09
C MET A 33 16.02 1.23 -1.75
N ALA A 34 16.11 1.32 -3.09
CA ALA A 34 17.37 1.22 -3.83
C ALA A 34 18.34 2.36 -3.48
N ASN A 35 17.81 3.55 -3.17
CA ASN A 35 18.57 4.70 -2.70
C ASN A 35 18.91 4.64 -1.19
N GLY A 36 18.45 3.62 -0.47
CA GLY A 36 18.70 3.48 0.97
C GLY A 36 17.93 4.46 1.85
N VAL A 37 16.82 5.01 1.34
CA VAL A 37 15.94 5.92 2.10
C VAL A 37 15.25 5.14 3.22
N SER A 38 15.15 5.75 4.41
CA SER A 38 14.47 5.12 5.55
C SER A 38 12.96 4.99 5.29
N VAL A 39 12.35 3.91 5.76
CA VAL A 39 10.88 3.75 5.73
C VAL A 39 10.15 4.83 6.52
N SER A 40 10.81 5.46 7.49
CA SER A 40 10.28 6.56 8.30
C SER A 40 10.48 7.94 7.67
N ASP A 41 11.14 8.02 6.51
CA ASP A 41 11.39 9.27 5.82
C ASP A 41 10.08 9.89 5.33
N GLU A 42 9.99 11.22 5.32
CA GLU A 42 8.79 11.93 4.87
C GLU A 42 8.40 11.55 3.44
N GLN A 43 9.39 11.32 2.55
CA GLN A 43 9.11 10.90 1.18
C GLN A 43 8.36 9.57 1.13
N VAL A 44 8.83 8.58 1.90
CA VAL A 44 8.23 7.24 1.97
C VAL A 44 6.86 7.31 2.65
N GLN A 45 6.76 8.08 3.74
CA GLN A 45 5.51 8.25 4.48
C GLN A 45 4.44 8.96 3.64
N GLN A 46 4.81 9.88 2.75
CA GLN A 46 3.87 10.48 1.79
C GLN A 46 3.34 9.46 0.76
N LEU A 47 4.19 8.53 0.29
CA LEU A 47 3.76 7.47 -0.61
C LEU A 47 2.75 6.53 0.08
N ILE A 48 3.02 6.15 1.33
CA ILE A 48 2.09 5.33 2.12
C ILE A 48 0.78 6.08 2.42
N ARG A 49 0.84 7.39 2.65
CA ARG A 49 -0.36 8.22 2.78
C ARG A 49 -1.23 8.17 1.54
N GLN A 50 -0.64 8.30 0.34
CA GLN A 50 -1.38 8.19 -0.92
C GLN A 50 -2.02 6.81 -1.07
N HIS A 51 -1.29 5.75 -0.71
CA HIS A 51 -1.83 4.39 -0.70
C HIS A 51 -3.00 4.23 0.29
N TYR A 52 -2.90 4.84 1.47
CA TYR A 52 -3.98 4.82 2.46
C TYR A 52 -5.21 5.61 1.98
N ASP A 53 -5.02 6.83 1.47
CA ASP A 53 -6.09 7.65 0.90
C ASP A 53 -6.78 6.94 -0.27
N PHE A 54 -6.03 6.16 -1.05
CA PHE A 54 -6.57 5.27 -2.06
C PHE A 54 -7.44 4.17 -1.44
N CYS A 55 -6.93 3.44 -0.44
CA CYS A 55 -7.70 2.42 0.27
C CYS A 55 -9.00 2.98 0.84
N LEU A 56 -8.98 4.19 1.44
CA LEU A 56 -10.15 4.88 1.99
C LEU A 56 -11.32 5.01 1.00
N GLN A 57 -11.06 5.06 -0.30
CA GLN A 57 -12.11 5.14 -1.33
C GLN A 57 -12.89 3.83 -1.49
N PHE A 58 -12.30 2.70 -1.12
CA PHE A 58 -12.92 1.37 -1.18
C PHE A 58 -13.50 0.96 0.16
N TRP A 59 -12.69 1.13 1.22
CA TRP A 59 -13.06 0.84 2.59
C TRP A 59 -12.22 1.69 3.55
N PRO A 60 -12.72 2.07 4.73
CA PRO A 60 -11.90 2.72 5.74
C PRO A 60 -11.20 1.68 6.64
N PRO A 61 -9.94 1.26 6.38
CA PRO A 61 -9.28 0.30 7.25
C PRO A 61 -8.89 0.96 8.58
N THR A 62 -9.10 0.23 9.68
CA THR A 62 -8.53 0.55 10.99
C THR A 62 -7.01 0.33 10.98
N ARG A 63 -6.31 0.85 11.99
CA ARG A 63 -4.86 0.63 12.16
C ARG A 63 -4.47 -0.84 12.00
N GLU A 64 -5.18 -1.74 12.66
CA GLU A 64 -4.94 -3.18 12.60
C GLU A 64 -5.26 -3.78 11.22
N ALA A 65 -6.37 -3.37 10.60
CA ALA A 65 -6.75 -3.84 9.27
C ALA A 65 -5.73 -3.42 8.21
N TYR A 66 -5.20 -2.19 8.30
CA TYR A 66 -4.20 -1.70 7.36
C TYR A 66 -2.86 -2.41 7.53
N LYS A 67 -2.43 -2.67 8.77
CA LYS A 67 -1.24 -3.50 9.04
C LYS A 67 -1.44 -4.94 8.56
N SER A 68 -2.62 -5.52 8.77
CA SER A 68 -2.95 -6.86 8.29
C SER A 68 -2.93 -6.95 6.77
N LEU A 69 -3.37 -5.91 6.06
CA LEU A 69 -3.25 -5.83 4.60
C LEU A 69 -1.76 -5.84 4.20
N ALA A 70 -0.94 -5.08 4.91
CA ALA A 70 0.50 -5.06 4.66
C ALA A 70 1.17 -6.42 4.92
N MET A 71 0.68 -7.19 5.90
CA MET A 71 1.19 -8.53 6.18
C MET A 71 1.05 -9.46 4.96
N SER A 72 0.02 -9.28 4.12
CA SER A 72 -0.15 -10.06 2.90
C SER A 72 1.02 -9.92 1.91
N PHE A 73 1.77 -8.80 1.95
CA PHE A 73 2.95 -8.60 1.09
C PHE A 73 4.22 -9.32 1.60
N ILE A 74 4.28 -9.65 2.89
CA ILE A 74 5.44 -10.35 3.50
C ILE A 74 5.22 -11.85 3.68
N LEU A 75 3.95 -12.28 3.75
CA LEU A 75 3.59 -13.68 3.92
C LEU A 75 4.00 -14.49 2.68
N PRO A 76 4.50 -15.73 2.86
CA PRO A 76 4.90 -16.59 1.76
C PRO A 76 3.70 -16.86 0.86
N SER A 77 3.70 -16.21 -0.30
CA SER A 77 2.67 -16.23 -1.32
C SER A 77 3.33 -15.88 -2.66
N GLU A 78 2.69 -16.23 -3.76
CA GLU A 78 3.17 -15.87 -5.11
C GLU A 78 3.32 -14.33 -5.28
N TYR A 79 2.58 -13.55 -4.49
CA TYR A 79 2.74 -12.09 -4.41
C TYR A 79 4.08 -11.71 -3.81
N ARG A 80 4.47 -12.28 -2.66
CA ARG A 80 5.79 -12.03 -2.07
C ARG A 80 6.90 -12.35 -3.09
N ASP A 81 6.80 -13.49 -3.77
CA ASP A 81 7.81 -13.90 -4.75
C ASP A 81 7.90 -12.93 -5.94
N SER A 82 6.76 -12.39 -6.38
CA SER A 82 6.71 -11.34 -7.41
C SER A 82 7.42 -10.06 -6.95
N TYR A 83 7.23 -9.63 -5.71
CA TYR A 83 7.89 -8.44 -5.15
C TYR A 83 9.38 -8.66 -4.90
N GLU A 84 9.77 -9.83 -4.37
CA GLU A 84 11.17 -10.22 -4.17
C GLU A 84 11.92 -10.35 -5.52
N SER A 85 11.22 -10.73 -6.60
CA SER A 85 11.76 -10.72 -7.96
C SER A 85 11.98 -9.32 -8.53
N VAL A 86 11.22 -8.31 -8.07
CA VAL A 86 11.42 -6.90 -8.45
C VAL A 86 12.60 -6.32 -7.69
N ALA A 87 12.59 -6.45 -6.35
CA ALA A 87 13.70 -6.08 -5.49
C ALA A 87 13.66 -6.91 -4.21
N THR A 88 14.77 -7.56 -3.88
CA THR A 88 14.88 -8.38 -2.68
C THR A 88 14.63 -7.54 -1.44
N GLY A 89 13.62 -7.91 -0.64
CA GLY A 89 13.20 -7.19 0.55
C GLY A 89 12.18 -6.07 0.32
N LEU A 90 11.71 -5.84 -0.91
CA LEU A 90 10.70 -4.80 -1.21
C LEU A 90 9.41 -4.99 -0.42
N GLY A 91 8.91 -6.23 -0.33
CA GLY A 91 7.71 -6.53 0.45
C GLY A 91 7.86 -6.16 1.93
N LYS A 92 9.03 -6.42 2.52
CA LYS A 92 9.33 -6.03 3.90
C LYS A 92 9.46 -4.52 4.07
N TYR A 93 10.13 -3.84 3.15
CA TYR A 93 10.28 -2.39 3.15
C TYR A 93 8.92 -1.69 3.09
N HIS A 94 8.03 -2.17 2.21
CA HIS A 94 6.67 -1.67 2.09
C HIS A 94 5.85 -1.90 3.37
N TYR A 95 5.95 -3.11 3.95
CA TYR A 95 5.31 -3.43 5.22
C TYR A 95 5.77 -2.52 6.36
N ASP A 96 7.08 -2.38 6.55
CA ASP A 96 7.65 -1.56 7.63
C ASP A 96 7.21 -0.08 7.48
N ALA A 97 7.17 0.45 6.26
CA ALA A 97 6.68 1.80 5.98
C ALA A 97 5.18 1.97 6.32
N ILE A 98 4.35 0.98 5.98
CA ILE A 98 2.92 0.95 6.34
C ILE A 98 2.74 0.93 7.85
N VAL A 99 3.50 0.10 8.57
CA VAL A 99 3.39 0.02 10.03
C VAL A 99 3.73 1.36 10.68
N VAL A 100 4.84 1.99 10.27
CA VAL A 100 5.25 3.31 10.78
C VAL A 100 4.17 4.36 10.54
N TRP A 101 3.62 4.40 9.32
CA TRP A 101 2.59 5.37 8.98
C TRP A 101 1.30 5.12 9.77
N ALA A 102 0.88 3.86 9.85
CA ALA A 102 -0.32 3.45 10.56
C ALA A 102 -0.24 3.77 12.05
N ASP A 103 0.89 3.50 12.70
CA ASP A 103 1.07 3.83 14.12
C ASP A 103 1.13 5.34 14.39
N ALA A 104 1.59 6.12 13.41
CA ALA A 104 1.68 7.58 13.53
C ALA A 104 0.37 8.31 13.20
N ASN A 105 -0.48 7.76 12.31
CA ASN A 105 -1.62 8.48 11.73
C ASN A 105 -2.99 7.87 12.04
N LEU A 106 -3.06 6.59 12.41
CA LEU A 106 -4.32 5.90 12.69
C LEU A 106 -4.42 5.66 14.19
N ASP A 107 -5.58 5.85 14.81
CA ASP A 107 -5.86 5.48 16.22
C ASP A 107 -6.52 4.10 16.32
#